data_AF-A0A349VP75-F1
#
_entry.id   AF-A0A349VP75-F1
#
_cell.length_a   1.000
_cell.length_b   1.000
_cell.length_c   1.000
_cell.angle_alpha   90.00
_cell.angle_beta   90.00
_cell.angle_gamma   90.00
#
_symmetry.space_group_name_H-M   'P 1'
#
loop_
_entity.id
_entity.type
_entity.pdbx_description
1 polymer ?
#
loop_
_entity_poly.entity_id
_entity_poly.type
_entity_poly.pdbx_seq_one_letter_code
_entity_poly.pdbx_strand_id
1 'polypeptide(L)'
;MKEHKNDNRIRKPNSVQTEPFHVEHINAKGKVVHSRQSKKEKKPWTFKRVFLRIILPILLVLTIIIGGIIIWLLQWENHVLDQIEYIPTDTNPTFINESSSVVEISQYTSETIIPPVEDEDVHNFLLIGIDSRSRKYTDDGTGSLADVIMVMSVDNQEGTIKLVTIQRDCYVYIPGHSKPQKINAAMSYGGPELLSIVIENHLRIDLEGYAYVNFYNMEKVIDAVDGIDLEVTKSEVFHEPGG
;
A
#
# COMPACT_ATOMS: atom_id res chain seq x y z
N MET A 1 -87.96 4.97 21.46
CA MET A 1 -87.36 3.62 21.31
C MET A 1 -86.09 3.57 22.13
N LYS A 2 -85.93 2.53 22.96
CA LYS A 2 -84.90 2.31 23.99
C LYS A 2 -83.48 2.45 23.43
N GLU A 3 -82.52 2.92 24.25
CA GLU A 3 -81.57 2.02 24.94
C GLU A 3 -80.61 2.78 25.86
N HIS A 4 -80.46 2.22 27.07
CA HIS A 4 -79.47 2.57 28.07
C HIS A 4 -78.05 2.16 27.61
N LYS A 5 -77.05 3.00 27.90
CA LYS A 5 -75.69 2.51 28.17
C LYS A 5 -75.08 3.26 29.36
N ASN A 6 -74.91 2.49 30.41
CA ASN A 6 -74.33 2.82 31.70
C ASN A 6 -72.81 2.59 31.59
N ASP A 7 -71.99 3.64 31.61
CA ASP A 7 -70.52 3.54 31.61
C ASP A 7 -69.99 3.76 33.03
N ASN A 8 -69.70 2.65 33.69
CA ASN A 8 -69.27 2.55 35.06
C ASN A 8 -67.74 2.62 35.12
N ARG A 9 -67.16 3.83 35.14
CA ARG A 9 -65.71 4.00 35.28
C ARG A 9 -65.30 4.22 36.73
N ILE A 10 -64.78 3.15 37.29
CA ILE A 10 -64.14 3.02 38.60
C ILE A 10 -63.02 4.07 38.72
N ARG A 11 -63.20 5.03 39.64
CA ARG A 11 -62.14 5.96 40.04
C ARG A 11 -61.14 5.21 40.92
N LYS A 12 -59.87 5.15 40.48
CA LYS A 12 -58.78 4.65 41.32
C LYS A 12 -58.56 5.60 42.51
N PRO A 13 -58.40 5.10 43.74
CA PRO A 13 -58.16 5.95 44.92
C PRO A 13 -56.74 6.54 44.89
N ASN A 14 -56.64 7.80 45.32
CA ASN A 14 -55.39 8.55 45.50
C ASN A 14 -54.41 7.80 46.40
N SER A 15 -53.17 7.65 45.93
CA SER A 15 -52.04 7.15 46.72
C SER A 15 -51.67 8.17 47.79
N VAL A 16 -51.99 7.85 49.05
CA VAL A 16 -51.54 8.59 50.22
C VAL A 16 -50.03 8.42 50.35
N GLN A 17 -49.29 9.53 50.30
CA GLN A 17 -47.86 9.57 50.62
C GLN A 17 -47.70 9.31 52.13
N THR A 18 -47.08 8.19 52.49
CA THR A 18 -46.66 7.92 53.87
C THR A 18 -45.23 8.41 54.04
N GLU A 19 -45.04 9.52 54.77
CA GLU A 19 -43.71 9.87 55.26
C GLU A 19 -43.25 8.84 56.30
N PRO A 20 -41.97 8.41 56.29
CA PRO A 20 -41.49 7.40 57.22
C PRO A 20 -41.45 7.96 58.65
N PHE A 21 -42.21 7.31 59.53
CA PHE A 21 -42.27 7.55 60.97
C PHE A 21 -40.87 7.39 61.60
N HIS A 22 -40.33 8.47 62.17
CA HIS A 22 -39.05 8.45 62.88
C HIS A 22 -39.30 7.95 64.32
N VAL A 23 -38.85 6.73 64.63
CA VAL A 23 -38.95 6.15 65.97
C VAL A 23 -37.70 6.51 66.76
N GLU A 24 -37.81 7.49 67.66
CA GLU A 24 -36.80 7.73 68.69
C GLU A 24 -36.94 6.69 69.81
N HIS A 25 -35.93 5.84 69.98
CA HIS A 25 -35.86 4.94 71.12
C HIS A 25 -35.26 5.68 72.32
N ILE A 26 -36.11 5.98 73.30
CA ILE A 26 -35.72 6.55 74.60
C ILE A 26 -35.46 5.42 75.60
N ASN A 27 -34.27 5.35 76.19
CA ASN A 27 -33.96 4.44 77.30
C ASN A 27 -34.35 5.11 78.64
N ALA A 28 -34.81 4.30 79.60
CA ALA A 28 -35.41 4.61 80.90
C ALA A 28 -34.57 5.45 81.90
N LYS A 29 -33.52 6.16 81.47
CA LYS A 29 -32.72 7.05 82.33
C LYS A 29 -32.36 8.42 81.72
N GLY A 30 -33.05 8.86 80.67
CA GLY A 30 -33.06 10.28 80.26
C GLY A 30 -31.68 10.90 79.99
N LYS A 31 -30.69 10.10 79.55
CA LYS A 31 -29.37 10.59 79.15
C LYS A 31 -29.08 10.15 77.72
N VAL A 32 -28.74 11.14 76.89
CA VAL A 32 -28.30 10.97 75.51
C VAL A 32 -26.98 10.20 75.51
N VAL A 33 -27.04 8.91 75.16
CA VAL A 33 -25.84 8.10 74.93
C VAL A 33 -25.47 8.27 73.47
N HIS A 34 -24.47 9.10 73.19
CA HIS A 34 -23.82 9.08 71.89
C HIS A 34 -23.12 7.74 71.71
N SER A 35 -23.72 6.84 70.93
CA SER A 35 -23.02 5.65 70.48
C SER A 35 -21.87 6.09 69.58
N ARG A 36 -20.65 6.07 70.12
CA ARG A 36 -19.43 6.16 69.32
C ARG A 36 -19.34 4.88 68.48
N GLN A 37 -19.93 4.89 67.29
CA GLN A 37 -19.55 3.93 66.26
C GLN A 37 -18.09 4.21 65.89
N SER A 38 -17.21 3.32 66.33
CA SER A 38 -15.85 3.21 65.82
C SER A 38 -15.94 2.97 64.31
N LYS A 39 -15.63 4.03 63.54
CA LYS A 39 -15.46 3.98 62.10
C LYS A 39 -14.27 3.06 61.85
N LYS A 40 -14.52 1.78 61.52
CA LYS A 40 -13.47 0.90 61.00
C LYS A 40 -12.96 1.51 59.70
N GLU A 41 -11.80 2.16 59.77
CA GLU A 41 -11.08 2.59 58.59
C GLU A 41 -10.84 1.36 57.72
N LYS A 42 -11.47 1.31 56.55
CA LYS A 42 -11.14 0.32 55.54
C LYS A 42 -9.71 0.61 55.11
N LYS A 43 -8.77 -0.20 55.60
CA LYS A 43 -7.35 -0.19 55.23
C LYS A 43 -7.25 -0.01 53.70
N PRO A 44 -6.58 1.03 53.19
CA PRO A 44 -6.55 1.32 51.77
C PRO A 44 -5.94 0.12 51.07
N TRP A 45 -6.80 -0.64 50.39
CA TRP A 45 -6.41 -1.80 49.61
C TRP A 45 -5.35 -1.31 48.62
N THR A 46 -4.19 -1.94 48.61
CA THR A 46 -3.01 -1.51 47.84
C THR A 46 -3.22 -1.79 46.35
N PHE A 47 -4.24 -1.17 45.75
CA PHE A 47 -4.66 -1.32 44.36
C PHE A 47 -3.50 -1.01 43.40
N LYS A 48 -2.68 0.00 43.75
CA LYS A 48 -1.47 0.35 42.99
C LYS A 48 -0.54 -0.84 42.74
N ARG A 49 -0.38 -1.77 43.71
CA ARG A 49 0.55 -2.91 43.59
C ARG A 49 -0.02 -4.08 42.79
N VAL A 50 -1.35 -4.25 42.76
CA VAL A 50 -2.01 -5.32 41.98
C VAL A 50 -2.23 -4.85 40.54
N PHE A 51 -2.63 -3.59 40.35
CA PHE A 51 -2.78 -2.95 39.05
C PHE A 51 -1.44 -2.91 38.28
N LEU A 52 -0.33 -2.55 38.94
CA LEU A 52 1.01 -2.64 38.32
C LEU A 52 1.40 -4.07 37.93
N ARG A 53 1.01 -5.09 38.71
CA ARG A 53 1.36 -6.49 38.42
C ARG A 53 0.61 -7.06 37.21
N ILE A 54 -0.55 -6.49 36.86
CA ILE A 54 -1.36 -6.94 35.72
C ILE A 54 -1.09 -6.09 34.47
N ILE A 55 -0.86 -4.79 34.62
CA ILE A 55 -0.62 -3.89 33.48
C ILE A 55 0.77 -4.00 32.91
N LEU A 56 1.79 -4.21 33.76
CA LEU A 56 3.17 -4.35 33.29
C LEU A 56 3.36 -5.52 32.30
N PRO A 57 2.83 -6.74 32.54
CA PRO A 57 2.93 -7.81 31.54
C PRO A 57 2.10 -7.55 30.28
N ILE A 58 0.94 -6.89 30.39
CA ILE A 58 0.12 -6.53 29.22
C ILE A 58 0.85 -5.51 28.34
N LEU A 59 1.47 -4.49 28.95
CA LEU A 59 2.29 -3.51 28.24
C LEU A 59 3.49 -4.18 27.56
N LEU A 60 4.16 -5.11 28.25
CA LEU A 60 5.29 -5.86 27.71
C LEU A 60 4.88 -6.72 26.50
N VAL A 61 3.74 -7.40 26.57
CA VAL A 61 3.18 -8.15 25.44
C VAL A 61 2.84 -7.21 24.28
N LEU A 62 2.24 -6.05 24.56
CA LEU A 62 1.97 -5.03 23.54
C LEU A 62 3.25 -4.54 22.87
N THR A 63 4.32 -4.30 23.62
CA THR A 63 5.61 -3.88 23.04
C THR A 63 6.25 -4.96 22.18
N ILE A 64 6.07 -6.24 22.52
CA ILE A 64 6.54 -7.36 21.71
C ILE A 64 5.72 -7.49 20.42
N ILE A 65 4.40 -7.29 20.49
CA ILE A 65 3.52 -7.31 19.31
C ILE A 65 3.88 -6.14 18.37
N ILE A 66 4.01 -4.93 18.91
CA ILE A 66 4.39 -3.75 18.13
C ILE A 66 5.80 -3.92 17.55
N GLY A 67 6.76 -4.41 18.34
CA GLY A 67 8.10 -4.73 17.87
C GLY A 67 8.10 -5.79 16.77
N GLY A 68 7.27 -6.82 16.90
CA GLY A 68 7.08 -7.85 15.87
C GLY A 68 6.48 -7.30 14.59
N ILE A 69 5.49 -6.39 14.68
CA ILE A 69 4.90 -5.70 13.53
C ILE A 69 5.92 -4.77 12.87
N ILE A 70 6.72 -4.03 13.64
CA ILE A 70 7.77 -3.16 13.11
C ILE A 70 8.85 -3.99 12.43
N ILE A 71 9.32 -5.10 13.05
CA ILE A 71 10.29 -6.00 12.43
C ILE A 71 9.71 -6.61 11.16
N TRP A 72 8.45 -7.05 11.18
CA TRP A 72 7.76 -7.59 10.01
C TRP A 72 7.67 -6.55 8.88
N LEU A 73 7.29 -5.29 9.18
CA LEU A 73 7.26 -4.19 8.21
C LEU A 73 8.64 -3.84 7.65
N LEU A 74 9.68 -3.83 8.49
CA LEU A 74 11.06 -3.57 8.06
C LEU A 74 11.64 -4.72 7.23
N GLN A 75 11.21 -5.96 7.50
CA GLN A 75 11.68 -7.15 6.77
C GLN A 75 10.90 -7.35 5.48
N TRP A 76 9.67 -6.84 5.41
CA TRP A 76 8.82 -6.82 4.22
C TRP A 76 9.38 -5.95 3.10
N GLU A 77 9.97 -4.80 3.46
CA GLU A 77 10.60 -3.88 2.51
C GLU A 77 11.63 -4.64 1.64
N ASN A 78 12.44 -5.50 2.24
CA ASN A 78 13.46 -6.27 1.51
C ASN A 78 12.85 -7.33 0.58
N HIS A 79 11.75 -7.99 0.95
CA HIS A 79 11.18 -9.07 0.11
C HIS A 79 10.41 -8.57 -1.11
N VAL A 80 9.78 -7.39 -1.03
CA VAL A 80 9.05 -6.79 -2.15
C VAL A 80 9.99 -6.00 -3.06
N LEU A 81 10.97 -5.29 -2.48
CA LEU A 81 11.94 -4.50 -3.26
C LEU A 81 13.01 -5.35 -3.94
N ASP A 82 13.32 -6.56 -3.45
CA ASP A 82 14.20 -7.52 -4.16
C ASP A 82 13.67 -7.92 -5.56
N GLN A 83 12.40 -7.60 -5.88
CA GLN A 83 11.80 -7.85 -7.19
C GLN A 83 11.80 -6.61 -8.11
N ILE A 84 12.18 -5.44 -7.60
CA ILE A 84 12.23 -4.18 -8.33
C ILE A 84 13.67 -3.69 -8.31
N GLU A 85 14.40 -3.94 -9.40
CA GLU A 85 15.76 -3.43 -9.53
C GLU A 85 15.70 -1.97 -10.04
N TYR A 86 15.90 -1.04 -9.12
CA TYR A 86 16.14 0.37 -9.45
C TYR A 86 17.63 0.55 -9.73
N ILE A 87 17.99 0.66 -11.00
CA ILE A 87 19.36 0.93 -11.43
C ILE A 87 19.45 2.44 -11.69
N PRO A 88 20.15 3.22 -10.84
CA PRO A 88 20.40 4.62 -11.14
C PRO A 88 21.24 4.72 -12.42
N THR A 89 20.83 5.61 -13.33
CA THR A 89 21.48 5.91 -14.61
C THR A 89 22.86 6.55 -14.39
N ASP A 90 23.84 5.79 -13.89
CA ASP A 90 25.22 6.29 -13.62
C ASP A 90 26.31 5.31 -14.10
N THR A 91 25.92 4.22 -14.75
CA THR A 91 26.82 3.32 -15.48
C THR A 91 26.89 3.77 -16.93
N ASN A 92 28.09 3.98 -17.49
CA ASN A 92 28.28 4.17 -18.94
C ASN A 92 27.84 2.91 -19.67
N PRO A 93 26.60 2.84 -20.17
CA PRO A 93 26.06 1.56 -20.54
C PRO A 93 26.47 1.23 -21.96
N THR A 94 26.66 -0.06 -22.23
CA THR A 94 27.14 -0.52 -23.53
C THR A 94 26.19 -1.54 -24.11
N PHE A 95 25.98 -1.50 -25.42
CA PHE A 95 25.15 -2.47 -26.12
C PHE A 95 25.84 -2.95 -27.39
N ILE A 96 25.38 -4.08 -27.92
CA ILE A 96 25.90 -4.66 -29.15
C ILE A 96 25.09 -4.12 -30.32
N ASN A 97 25.76 -3.41 -31.23
CA ASN A 97 25.14 -2.89 -32.44
C ASN A 97 24.98 -3.95 -33.54
N GLU A 98 24.34 -3.58 -34.66
CA GLU A 98 24.12 -4.49 -35.80
C GLU A 98 25.41 -5.01 -36.46
N SER A 99 26.56 -4.37 -36.21
CA SER A 99 27.89 -4.80 -36.67
C SER A 99 28.61 -5.70 -35.65
N SER A 100 27.90 -6.19 -34.62
CA SER A 100 28.44 -6.98 -33.50
C SER A 100 29.57 -6.27 -32.73
N SER A 101 29.57 -4.94 -32.75
CA SER A 101 30.53 -4.12 -32.01
C SER A 101 29.89 -3.60 -30.73
N VAL A 102 30.67 -3.56 -29.65
CA VAL A 102 30.26 -2.95 -28.38
C VAL A 102 30.33 -1.43 -28.54
N VAL A 103 29.22 -0.74 -28.29
CA VAL A 103 29.13 0.72 -28.39
C VAL A 103 28.62 1.29 -27.08
N GLU A 104 29.20 2.41 -26.65
CA GLU A 104 28.69 3.17 -25.52
C GLU A 104 27.40 3.90 -25.90
N ILE A 105 26.40 3.78 -25.04
CA ILE A 105 25.11 4.42 -25.18
C ILE A 105 25.25 5.96 -25.19
N SER A 106 26.23 6.50 -24.46
CA SER A 106 26.59 7.93 -24.42
C SER A 106 26.81 8.57 -25.81
N GLN A 107 27.24 7.76 -26.78
CA GLN A 107 27.49 8.20 -28.16
C GLN A 107 26.19 8.50 -28.92
N TYR A 108 25.06 7.97 -28.44
CA TYR A 108 23.74 8.13 -29.05
C TYR A 108 22.82 9.06 -28.26
N THR A 109 23.18 9.40 -27.01
CA THR A 109 22.49 10.40 -26.17
C THR A 109 22.86 11.84 -26.50
N SER A 110 23.70 12.08 -27.52
CA SER A 110 24.11 13.44 -27.90
C SER A 110 22.97 14.22 -28.58
N GLU A 111 22.50 15.25 -27.88
CA GLU A 111 21.64 16.36 -28.30
C GLU A 111 20.64 16.04 -29.42
N THR A 112 19.46 15.59 -29.03
CA THR A 112 18.28 15.67 -29.90
C THR A 112 18.19 17.09 -30.47
N ILE A 113 18.05 17.21 -31.79
CA ILE A 113 17.95 18.50 -32.54
C ILE A 113 16.81 19.39 -31.99
N ILE A 114 15.87 18.78 -31.26
CA ILE A 114 14.78 19.42 -30.56
C ILE A 114 14.92 19.01 -29.09
N PRO A 115 15.12 19.96 -28.16
CA PRO A 115 15.23 19.64 -26.75
C PRO A 115 13.95 18.93 -26.28
N PRO A 116 14.07 17.99 -25.32
CA PRO A 116 12.90 17.39 -24.71
C PRO A 116 12.00 18.49 -24.09
N VAL A 117 10.71 18.21 -23.99
CA VAL A 117 9.80 19.09 -23.26
C VAL A 117 10.09 18.89 -21.78
N GLU A 118 10.90 19.79 -21.22
CA GLU A 118 11.20 19.84 -19.79
C GLU A 118 10.16 20.72 -19.07
N ASP A 119 9.59 20.16 -18.01
CA ASP A 119 8.73 20.85 -17.06
C ASP A 119 9.19 20.43 -15.67
N GLU A 120 9.72 21.37 -14.87
CA GLU A 120 10.30 21.10 -13.55
C GLU A 120 9.27 20.53 -12.56
N ASP A 121 7.97 20.72 -12.81
CA ASP A 121 6.90 20.21 -11.97
C ASP A 121 6.40 18.81 -12.41
N VAL A 122 6.87 18.28 -13.55
CA VAL A 122 6.42 17.00 -14.12
C VAL A 122 7.57 15.99 -14.18
N HIS A 123 7.48 14.98 -13.32
CA HIS A 123 8.46 13.90 -13.24
C HIS A 123 8.01 12.70 -14.07
N ASN A 124 8.82 12.24 -15.03
CA ASN A 124 8.49 11.08 -15.86
C ASN A 124 9.35 9.87 -15.49
N PHE A 125 8.69 8.74 -15.27
CA PHE A 125 9.31 7.45 -14.96
C PHE A 125 8.90 6.40 -15.98
N LEU A 126 9.83 5.55 -16.39
CA LEU A 126 9.56 4.43 -17.28
C LEU A 126 9.34 3.15 -16.49
N LEU A 127 8.19 2.52 -16.68
CA LEU A 127 7.81 1.24 -16.09
C LEU A 127 7.86 0.14 -17.15
N ILE A 128 8.64 -0.90 -16.89
CA ILE A 128 8.90 -1.99 -17.84
C ILE A 128 8.50 -3.32 -17.21
N GLY A 129 7.68 -4.09 -17.90
CA GLY A 129 7.39 -5.47 -17.55
C GLY A 129 8.11 -6.42 -18.50
N ILE A 130 8.82 -7.42 -17.98
CA ILE A 130 9.51 -8.44 -18.80
C ILE A 130 8.98 -9.84 -18.46
N ASP A 131 8.82 -10.69 -19.48
CA ASP A 131 8.63 -12.14 -19.34
C ASP A 131 9.94 -12.86 -19.66
N SER A 132 10.86 -12.90 -18.69
CA SER A 132 12.09 -13.67 -18.85
C SER A 132 11.94 -15.05 -18.19
N ARG A 133 11.83 -16.08 -19.02
CA ARG A 133 11.78 -17.50 -18.57
C ARG A 133 13.13 -18.00 -18.04
N SER A 134 14.17 -17.17 -18.15
CA SER A 134 15.55 -17.45 -17.77
C SER A 134 15.80 -16.98 -16.35
N ARG A 135 16.07 -17.91 -15.43
CA ARG A 135 16.53 -17.61 -14.06
C ARG A 135 17.96 -17.03 -14.02
N LYS A 136 18.62 -16.91 -15.17
CA LYS A 136 19.84 -16.14 -15.35
C LYS A 136 19.44 -14.72 -15.72
N TYR A 137 19.29 -13.89 -14.70
CA TYR A 137 19.60 -12.48 -14.79
C TYR A 137 21.01 -12.37 -15.37
N THR A 138 21.19 -11.63 -16.45
CA THR A 138 22.26 -10.65 -16.43
C THR A 138 21.69 -9.52 -15.57
N ASP A 139 22.47 -9.00 -14.62
CA ASP A 139 22.02 -8.01 -13.63
C ASP A 139 21.57 -6.67 -14.29
N ASP A 140 21.58 -6.58 -15.62
CA ASP A 140 21.21 -5.42 -16.43
C ASP A 140 19.88 -5.59 -17.21
N GLY A 141 19.17 -6.71 -17.02
CA GLY A 141 17.92 -7.01 -17.72
C GLY A 141 18.04 -7.35 -19.21
N THR A 142 19.25 -7.37 -19.78
CA THR A 142 19.48 -7.62 -21.21
C THR A 142 19.04 -9.02 -21.65
N GLY A 143 18.80 -9.20 -22.96
CA GLY A 143 18.40 -10.50 -23.54
C GLY A 143 16.93 -10.89 -23.34
N SER A 144 16.11 -10.02 -22.74
CA SER A 144 14.66 -10.20 -22.63
C SER A 144 13.92 -9.11 -23.40
N LEU A 145 12.74 -9.43 -23.94
CA LEU A 145 11.87 -8.43 -24.58
C LEU A 145 10.96 -7.81 -23.52
N ALA A 146 10.71 -6.50 -23.64
CA ALA A 146 9.72 -5.83 -22.82
C ALA A 146 8.31 -6.24 -23.25
N ASP A 147 7.49 -6.75 -22.34
CA ASP A 147 6.10 -7.13 -22.55
C ASP A 147 5.14 -5.98 -22.25
N VAL A 148 5.48 -5.18 -21.24
CA VAL A 148 4.76 -3.96 -20.88
C VAL A 148 5.74 -2.80 -20.90
N ILE A 149 5.34 -1.72 -21.56
CA ILE A 149 6.09 -0.47 -21.63
C ILE A 149 5.12 0.64 -21.28
N MET A 150 5.37 1.33 -20.17
CA MET A 150 4.47 2.37 -19.68
C MET A 150 5.26 3.56 -19.14
N VAL A 151 4.88 4.76 -19.53
CA VAL A 151 5.42 6.00 -18.97
C VAL A 151 4.45 6.52 -17.92
N MET A 152 4.97 6.79 -16.73
CA MET A 152 4.26 7.41 -15.63
C MET A 152 4.74 8.85 -15.48
N SER A 153 3.84 9.80 -15.65
CA SER A 153 4.09 11.23 -15.43
C SER A 153 3.41 11.66 -14.14
N VAL A 154 4.19 12.14 -13.19
CA VAL A 154 3.72 12.70 -11.92
C VAL A 154 3.79 14.22 -12.02
N ASP A 155 2.62 14.85 -12.05
CA ASP A 155 2.45 16.30 -12.15
C ASP A 155 2.24 16.85 -10.73
N ASN A 156 3.28 17.43 -10.15
CA ASN A 156 3.28 17.95 -8.78
C ASN A 156 2.45 19.23 -8.64
N GLN A 157 2.29 19.99 -9.73
CA GLN A 157 1.51 21.23 -9.73
C GLN A 157 0.01 20.94 -9.62
N GLU A 158 -0.50 20.02 -10.43
CA GLU A 158 -1.91 19.60 -10.42
C GLU A 158 -2.20 18.46 -9.43
N GLY A 159 -1.15 17.81 -8.89
CA GLY A 159 -1.27 16.66 -8.01
C GLY A 159 -1.87 15.44 -8.70
N THR A 160 -1.56 15.25 -9.99
CA THR A 160 -2.13 14.17 -10.82
C THR A 160 -1.07 13.19 -11.30
N ILE A 161 -1.47 11.93 -11.50
CA ILE A 161 -0.63 10.90 -12.10
C ILE A 161 -1.25 10.51 -13.43
N LYS A 162 -0.45 10.55 -14.50
CA LYS A 162 -0.85 10.16 -15.85
C LYS A 162 -0.03 8.95 -16.26
N LEU A 163 -0.70 7.92 -16.79
CA LEU A 163 -0.06 6.70 -17.27
C LEU A 163 -0.32 6.57 -18.78
N VAL A 164 0.75 6.39 -19.54
CA VAL A 164 0.69 6.19 -21.00
C VAL A 164 1.37 4.88 -21.34
N THR A 165 0.60 3.92 -21.84
CA THR A 165 1.14 2.65 -22.32
C THR A 165 1.61 2.78 -23.77
N ILE A 166 2.84 2.37 -24.02
CA ILE A 166 3.41 2.28 -25.36
C ILE A 166 3.21 0.85 -25.87
N GLN A 167 2.69 0.70 -27.09
CA GLN A 167 2.54 -0.63 -27.66
C GLN A 167 3.90 -1.26 -27.95
N ARG A 168 4.09 -2.49 -27.46
CA ARG A 168 5.31 -3.30 -27.60
C ARG A 168 5.84 -3.42 -29.03
N ASP A 169 4.93 -3.45 -29.99
CA ASP A 169 5.22 -3.69 -31.41
C ASP A 169 5.35 -2.40 -32.24
N CYS A 170 5.38 -1.22 -31.60
CA CYS A 170 5.65 0.04 -32.30
C CYS A 170 7.01 0.00 -33.01
N TYR A 171 7.03 0.39 -34.29
CA TYR A 171 8.27 0.49 -35.06
C TYR A 171 8.96 1.83 -34.78
N VAL A 172 10.17 1.75 -34.22
CA VAL A 172 10.99 2.90 -33.84
C VAL A 172 12.41 2.73 -34.35
N TYR A 173 13.14 3.84 -34.46
CA TYR A 173 14.56 3.80 -34.74
C TYR A 173 15.31 3.53 -33.44
N ILE A 174 16.01 2.39 -33.39
CA ILE A 174 16.86 2.02 -32.25
C ILE A 174 18.30 2.46 -32.61
N PRO A 175 18.97 3.23 -31.76
CA PRO A 175 20.37 3.57 -31.95
C PRO A 175 21.24 2.34 -32.21
N GLY A 176 22.21 2.44 -33.12
CA GLY A 176 23.05 1.29 -33.51
C GLY A 176 22.40 0.28 -34.49
N HIS A 177 21.18 0.57 -34.98
CA HIS A 177 20.50 -0.22 -36.01
C HIS A 177 20.07 0.64 -37.20
N SER A 178 20.31 0.13 -38.41
CA SER A 178 20.04 0.82 -39.68
C SER A 178 18.56 0.87 -40.07
N LYS A 179 17.74 -0.04 -39.53
CA LYS A 179 16.31 -0.17 -39.88
C LYS A 179 15.43 0.00 -38.65
N PRO A 180 14.22 0.57 -38.80
CA PRO A 180 13.23 0.57 -37.75
C PRO A 180 12.94 -0.85 -37.25
N GLN A 181 12.87 -1.00 -35.93
CA GLN A 181 12.58 -2.25 -35.25
C GLN A 181 11.44 -2.06 -34.27
N LYS A 182 10.87 -3.17 -33.78
CA LYS A 182 9.90 -3.12 -32.70
C LYS A 182 10.56 -2.56 -31.44
N ILE A 183 9.90 -1.64 -30.75
CA ILE A 183 10.44 -0.94 -29.58
C ILE A 183 10.86 -1.90 -28.46
N ASN A 184 10.17 -3.02 -28.32
CA ASN A 184 10.52 -4.04 -27.33
C ASN A 184 11.87 -4.72 -27.52
N ALA A 185 12.40 -4.68 -28.75
CA ALA A 185 13.70 -5.24 -29.07
C ALA A 185 14.84 -4.43 -28.41
N ALA A 186 14.61 -3.13 -28.14
CA ALA A 186 15.60 -2.29 -27.45
C ALA A 186 15.99 -2.87 -26.08
N MET A 187 15.01 -3.42 -25.36
CA MET A 187 15.21 -4.12 -24.09
C MET A 187 16.17 -5.32 -24.22
N SER A 188 16.04 -6.08 -25.31
CA SER A 188 16.89 -7.24 -25.55
C SER A 188 18.31 -6.85 -25.99
N TYR A 189 18.48 -5.69 -26.63
CA TYR A 189 19.76 -5.26 -27.18
C TYR A 189 20.65 -4.55 -26.17
N GLY A 190 20.07 -3.67 -25.36
CA GLY A 190 20.82 -2.82 -24.44
C GLY A 190 20.08 -2.56 -23.13
N GLY A 191 19.16 -3.43 -22.76
CA GLY A 191 18.52 -3.36 -21.46
C GLY A 191 17.52 -2.22 -21.33
N PRO A 192 17.17 -1.86 -20.09
CA PRO A 192 16.22 -0.79 -19.82
C PRO A 192 16.78 0.58 -20.18
N GLU A 193 18.10 0.76 -20.16
CA GLU A 193 18.79 2.01 -20.53
C GLU A 193 18.70 2.32 -22.03
N LEU A 194 18.88 1.32 -22.91
CA LEU A 194 18.66 1.54 -24.33
C LEU A 194 17.17 1.80 -24.63
N LEU A 195 16.27 1.12 -23.92
CA LEU A 195 14.84 1.34 -24.07
C LEU A 195 14.43 2.76 -23.63
N SER A 196 14.96 3.27 -22.52
CA SER A 196 14.66 4.64 -22.06
C SER A 196 15.05 5.67 -23.11
N ILE A 197 16.25 5.56 -23.68
CA ILE A 197 16.74 6.48 -24.70
C ILE A 197 15.92 6.40 -25.99
N VAL A 198 15.49 5.21 -26.39
CA VAL A 198 14.59 5.07 -27.53
C VAL A 198 13.26 5.77 -27.26
N ILE A 199 12.74 5.69 -26.04
CA ILE A 199 11.49 6.34 -25.64
C ILE A 199 11.66 7.86 -25.56
N GLU A 200 12.71 8.36 -24.95
CA GLU A 200 13.04 9.80 -24.88
C GLU A 200 13.16 10.39 -26.29
N ASN A 201 13.87 9.71 -27.18
CA ASN A 201 14.01 10.15 -28.58
C ASN A 201 12.68 10.10 -29.36
N HIS A 202 11.85 9.09 -29.10
CA HIS A 202 10.59 8.91 -29.82
C HIS A 202 9.49 9.86 -29.33
N LEU A 203 9.36 10.03 -28.01
CA LEU A 203 8.32 10.84 -27.37
C LEU A 203 8.77 12.28 -27.10
N ARG A 204 10.07 12.56 -27.14
CA ARG A 204 10.68 13.88 -26.83
C ARG A 204 10.36 14.37 -25.43
N ILE A 205 10.47 13.45 -24.48
CA ILE A 205 10.34 13.69 -23.05
C ILE A 205 11.66 13.35 -22.38
N ASP A 206 11.91 13.92 -21.20
CA ASP A 206 13.00 13.53 -20.33
C ASP A 206 12.50 12.49 -19.33
N LEU A 207 13.23 11.37 -19.16
CA LEU A 207 12.92 10.33 -18.18
C LEU A 207 13.91 10.41 -17.01
N GLU A 208 13.40 10.58 -15.80
CA GLU A 208 14.24 10.68 -14.60
C GLU A 208 14.78 9.33 -14.14
N GLY A 209 14.10 8.26 -14.52
CA GLY A 209 14.50 6.91 -14.18
C GLY A 209 13.54 5.86 -14.73
N TYR A 210 13.93 4.61 -14.52
CA TYR A 210 13.14 3.47 -14.90
C TYR A 210 13.05 2.46 -13.76
N ALA A 211 11.95 1.70 -13.76
CA ALA A 211 11.78 0.52 -12.94
C ALA A 211 11.34 -0.62 -13.86
N TYR A 212 11.94 -1.79 -13.69
CA TYR A 212 11.55 -2.98 -14.44
C TYR A 212 11.22 -4.14 -13.51
N VAL A 213 10.23 -4.95 -13.90
CA VAL A 213 9.73 -6.07 -13.10
C VAL A 213 9.63 -7.32 -13.97
N ASN A 214 10.10 -8.45 -13.42
CA ASN A 214 9.93 -9.76 -14.03
C ASN A 214 8.60 -10.39 -13.58
N PHE A 215 7.71 -10.65 -14.55
CA PHE A 215 6.39 -11.21 -14.29
C PHE A 215 6.42 -12.63 -13.70
N TYR A 216 7.51 -13.37 -13.84
CA TYR A 216 7.65 -14.70 -13.26
C TYR A 216 7.47 -14.72 -11.73
N ASN A 217 7.84 -13.64 -11.04
CA ASN A 217 7.69 -13.52 -9.59
C ASN A 217 6.57 -12.53 -9.18
N MET A 218 5.79 -12.00 -10.13
CA MET A 218 4.74 -11.01 -9.84
C MET A 218 3.64 -11.58 -8.94
N GLU A 219 3.41 -12.90 -8.97
CA GLU A 219 2.48 -13.58 -8.04
C GLU A 219 2.79 -13.22 -6.58
N LYS A 220 4.08 -13.16 -6.20
CA LYS A 220 4.50 -12.87 -4.83
C LYS A 220 4.27 -11.42 -4.45
N VAL A 221 4.37 -10.51 -5.42
CA VAL A 221 4.10 -9.08 -5.24
C VAL A 221 2.59 -8.86 -5.06
N ILE A 222 1.77 -9.57 -5.83
CA ILE A 222 0.31 -9.52 -5.72
C ILE A 222 -0.15 -10.13 -4.40
N ASP A 223 0.38 -11.30 -4.03
CA ASP A 223 0.09 -11.95 -2.74
C ASP A 223 0.52 -11.06 -1.56
N ALA A 224 1.61 -10.31 -1.72
CA ALA A 224 2.08 -9.38 -0.71
C ALA A 224 1.06 -8.26 -0.45
N VAL A 225 0.43 -7.71 -1.49
CA VAL A 225 -0.56 -6.62 -1.35
C VAL A 225 -1.97 -7.10 -1.02
N ASP A 226 -2.11 -8.32 -0.49
CA ASP A 226 -3.40 -8.98 -0.16
C ASP A 226 -4.28 -9.25 -1.39
N GLY A 227 -3.66 -9.41 -2.55
CA GLY A 227 -4.34 -9.64 -3.82
C GLY A 227 -4.87 -8.35 -4.47
N ILE A 228 -5.46 -8.50 -5.65
CA ILE A 228 -6.12 -7.40 -6.38
C ILE A 228 -7.51 -7.84 -6.85
N ASP A 229 -8.49 -6.95 -6.71
CA ASP A 229 -9.82 -7.16 -7.28
C ASP A 229 -9.80 -6.78 -8.76
N LEU A 230 -10.17 -7.72 -9.63
CA LEU A 230 -10.28 -7.52 -11.07
C LEU A 230 -11.69 -7.84 -11.54
N GLU A 231 -12.28 -6.92 -12.30
CA GLU A 231 -13.51 -7.22 -13.02
C GLU A 231 -13.17 -8.00 -14.28
N VAL A 232 -13.60 -9.26 -14.33
CA VAL A 232 -13.38 -10.17 -15.46
C VAL A 232 -14.70 -10.48 -16.15
N THR A 233 -14.70 -10.48 -17.48
CA THR A 233 -15.86 -10.89 -18.27
C THR A 233 -16.01 -12.41 -18.28
N LYS A 234 -17.22 -12.91 -18.55
CA LYS A 234 -17.48 -14.37 -18.59
C LYS A 234 -16.59 -15.14 -19.58
N SER A 235 -16.12 -14.50 -20.64
CA SER A 235 -15.20 -15.09 -21.62
C SER A 235 -13.75 -15.19 -21.13
N GLU A 236 -13.37 -14.42 -20.12
CA GLU A 236 -12.00 -14.39 -19.57
C GLU A 236 -11.82 -15.36 -18.39
N VAL A 237 -12.93 -15.79 -17.77
CA VAL A 237 -12.92 -16.72 -16.61
C VAL A 237 -12.54 -18.16 -17.00
N PHE A 238 -12.57 -18.52 -18.28
CA PHE A 238 -12.33 -19.88 -18.74
C PHE A 238 -10.97 -20.04 -19.44
N HIS A 239 -9.99 -20.53 -18.69
CA HIS A 239 -8.91 -21.35 -19.24
C HIS A 239 -9.17 -22.79 -18.80
N GLU A 240 -9.76 -23.63 -19.66
CA GLU A 240 -9.83 -25.06 -19.38
C GLU A 240 -8.43 -25.67 -19.49
N PRO A 241 -7.90 -26.33 -18.44
CA PRO A 241 -6.67 -27.09 -18.55
C PRO A 241 -6.99 -28.43 -19.24
N GLY A 242 -6.78 -28.51 -20.56
CA GLY A 242 -6.78 -29.81 -21.25
C GLY A 242 -7.19 -29.76 -22.72
N GLY A 243 -6.20 -29.86 -23.60
CA GLY A 243 -6.33 -30.24 -25.00
C GLY A 243 -5.02 -30.80 -25.50
#